data_AF-A0A814PGT7-F1
#
_entry.id   AF-A0A814PGT7-F1
#
_cell.length_a   1.000
_cell.length_b   1.000
_cell.length_c   1.000
_cell.angle_alpha   90.00
_cell.angle_beta   90.00
_cell.angle_gamma   90.00
#
_symmetry.space_group_name_H-M   'P 1'
#
loop_
_entity.id
_entity.type
_entity.pdbx_description
1 polymer ?
#
loop_
_entity_poly.entity_id
_entity_poly.type
_entity_poly.pdbx_seq_one_letter_code
_entity_poly.pdbx_strand_id
1 'polypeptide(L)'
;MFPYQSTYSVGVLPESVAVVDVNSDNKPDIIVANYGSNTVGVLLNVGNGTFLSQTNYSVGTGPESVAVVDVNSDNKPDIIVANFGTNNVGVLLNTGNGIFRNQTTYAVGNIPWSVTVADVNNDSKPDITVANSGLNTVSVLLNTGNGTFLTQTTYTVGLNPYSVAVADVNSDNKPDIIVANSGPNTVSVLLNTGSGTFLGQVTYATGILPKSVAIADVNNDTKPDIIVANTGSNTVCVLLNRGNGTFLNATTYSVGLTPLSVAVVDVNSDNYPDITVANYGSNAVGVLLNTGNGTFLNQTSYSVGLLPWSVAVIDVNNDNKTDIIVANSGSNSVSVLLHC
;
A
#
# COMPACT_ATOMS: atom_id res chain seq x y z
N MET A 1 12.17 -5.26 19.78
CA MET A 1 10.75 -5.39 19.40
C MET A 1 10.55 -6.68 18.61
N PHE A 2 11.31 -6.92 17.54
CA PHE A 2 11.16 -8.11 16.70
C PHE A 2 12.35 -9.07 16.80
N PRO A 3 12.39 -9.99 17.78
CA PRO A 3 13.52 -10.92 17.96
C PRO A 3 13.46 -12.16 17.06
N TYR A 4 12.30 -12.51 16.52
CA TYR A 4 12.12 -13.69 15.66
C TYR A 4 11.86 -13.28 14.22
N GLN A 5 12.58 -13.91 13.30
CA GLN A 5 12.43 -13.68 11.87
C GLN A 5 12.41 -15.01 11.12
N SER A 6 11.39 -15.17 10.28
CA SER A 6 11.26 -16.25 9.31
C SER A 6 11.35 -15.70 7.90
N THR A 7 11.74 -16.53 6.93
CA THR A 7 11.81 -16.14 5.52
C THR A 7 11.22 -17.22 4.64
N TYR A 8 10.38 -16.81 3.69
CA TYR A 8 9.65 -17.67 2.77
C TYR A 8 10.06 -17.33 1.34
N SER A 9 10.48 -18.33 0.56
CA SER A 9 10.74 -18.14 -0.87
C SER A 9 9.44 -17.90 -1.62
N VAL A 10 9.41 -16.86 -2.46
CA VAL A 10 8.27 -16.53 -3.31
C VAL A 10 8.69 -16.46 -4.78
N GLY A 11 7.87 -15.88 -5.65
CA GLY A 11 8.24 -15.65 -7.05
C GLY A 11 9.41 -14.66 -7.20
N VAL A 12 9.77 -14.41 -8.45
CA VAL A 12 10.91 -13.56 -8.82
C VAL A 12 10.52 -12.09 -8.71
N LEU A 13 11.39 -11.29 -8.08
CA LEU A 13 11.21 -9.85 -7.82
C LEU A 13 9.84 -9.56 -7.16
N PRO A 14 9.60 -9.99 -5.91
CA PRO A 14 8.40 -9.60 -5.17
C PRO A 14 8.43 -8.10 -4.84
N GLU A 15 7.46 -7.35 -5.35
CA GLU A 15 7.43 -5.88 -5.29
C GLU A 15 6.22 -5.32 -4.52
N SER A 16 5.21 -6.14 -4.22
CA SER A 16 4.13 -5.72 -3.30
C SER A 16 3.75 -6.85 -2.39
N VAL A 17 3.44 -6.52 -1.13
CA VAL A 17 2.86 -7.45 -0.18
C VAL A 17 1.60 -6.85 0.44
N ALA A 18 0.54 -7.65 0.50
CA ALA A 18 -0.67 -7.39 1.27
C ALA A 18 -0.90 -8.56 2.23
N VAL A 19 -1.58 -8.31 3.35
CA VAL A 19 -1.85 -9.34 4.36
C VAL A 19 -3.32 -9.26 4.78
N VAL A 20 -4.05 -10.37 4.58
CA VAL A 20 -5.51 -10.46 4.80
C VAL A 20 -5.92 -11.93 4.82
N ASP A 21 -6.93 -12.27 5.60
CA ASP A 21 -7.52 -13.61 5.58
C ASP A 21 -8.32 -13.83 4.28
N VAL A 22 -7.83 -14.70 3.39
CA VAL A 22 -8.49 -14.99 2.11
C VAL A 22 -9.23 -16.33 2.11
N ASN A 23 -9.16 -17.09 3.21
CA ASN A 23 -9.77 -18.42 3.33
C ASN A 23 -10.85 -18.49 4.43
N SER A 24 -11.08 -17.39 5.14
CA SER A 24 -12.06 -17.22 6.22
C SER A 24 -11.76 -18.07 7.47
N ASP A 25 -10.49 -18.32 7.77
CA ASP A 25 -10.06 -19.05 8.98
C ASP A 25 -9.59 -18.15 10.14
N ASN A 26 -9.74 -16.83 10.00
CA ASN A 26 -9.30 -15.76 10.90
C ASN A 26 -7.79 -15.72 11.12
N LYS A 27 -7.00 -16.10 10.11
CA LYS A 27 -5.55 -15.94 10.13
C LYS A 27 -5.15 -15.15 8.90
N PRO A 28 -4.56 -13.96 9.06
CA PRO A 28 -4.16 -13.17 7.90
C PRO A 28 -3.10 -13.91 7.05
N ASP A 29 -3.42 -14.09 5.77
CA ASP A 29 -2.57 -14.73 4.76
C ASP A 29 -1.71 -13.70 4.04
N ILE A 30 -0.59 -14.12 3.44
CA ILE A 30 0.31 -13.22 2.69
C ILE A 30 0.01 -13.32 1.19
N ILE A 31 -0.24 -12.17 0.56
CA ILE A 31 -0.46 -12.02 -0.88
C ILE A 31 0.71 -11.21 -1.45
N VAL A 32 1.37 -11.72 -2.49
CA VAL A 32 2.60 -11.12 -3.04
C VAL A 32 2.49 -10.92 -4.55
N ALA A 33 2.72 -9.70 -5.03
CA ALA A 33 2.92 -9.44 -6.45
C ALA A 33 4.37 -9.75 -6.83
N ASN A 34 4.59 -10.76 -7.67
CA ASN A 34 5.92 -11.19 -8.12
C ASN A 34 6.18 -10.64 -9.52
N TYR A 35 6.77 -9.45 -9.58
CA TYR A 35 6.99 -8.68 -10.81
C TYR A 35 7.65 -9.51 -11.91
N GLY A 36 8.76 -10.19 -11.57
CA GLY A 36 9.55 -10.96 -12.52
C GLY A 36 8.93 -12.30 -12.92
N SER A 37 8.04 -12.85 -12.09
CA SER A 37 7.33 -14.10 -12.40
C SER A 37 6.01 -13.89 -13.15
N ASN A 38 5.49 -12.66 -13.22
CA ASN A 38 4.14 -12.36 -13.72
C ASN A 38 3.05 -13.15 -12.98
N THR A 39 3.22 -13.32 -11.67
CA THR A 39 2.26 -14.01 -10.80
C THR A 39 1.91 -13.20 -9.57
N VAL A 40 0.71 -13.44 -9.04
CA VAL A 40 0.42 -13.17 -7.63
C VAL A 40 0.56 -14.49 -6.87
N GLY A 41 1.36 -14.50 -5.80
CA GLY A 41 1.54 -15.62 -4.89
C GLY A 41 0.66 -15.47 -3.64
N VAL A 42 0.05 -16.56 -3.19
CA VAL A 42 -0.75 -16.62 -1.96
C VAL A 42 -0.13 -17.64 -1.01
N LEU A 43 0.27 -17.19 0.19
CA LEU A 43 0.84 -18.03 1.24
C LEU A 43 -0.15 -18.06 2.41
N LEU A 44 -0.79 -19.22 2.61
CA LEU A 44 -1.79 -19.38 3.67
C LEU A 44 -1.12 -19.50 5.04
N ASN A 45 -1.67 -18.81 6.03
CA ASN A 45 -1.17 -18.77 7.40
C ASN A 45 -1.67 -19.99 8.19
N VAL A 46 -0.77 -20.63 8.93
CA VAL A 46 -1.10 -21.79 9.78
C VAL A 46 -1.63 -21.34 11.15
N GLY A 47 -1.38 -20.10 11.55
CA GLY A 47 -1.96 -19.44 12.73
C GLY A 47 -1.00 -19.22 13.90
N ASN A 48 0.29 -19.45 13.67
CA ASN A 48 1.37 -19.24 14.65
C ASN A 48 2.50 -18.39 14.06
N GLY A 49 2.18 -17.52 13.09
CA GLY A 49 3.16 -16.73 12.34
C GLY A 49 3.96 -17.55 11.31
N THR A 50 3.53 -18.78 11.00
CA THR A 50 4.12 -19.61 9.93
C THR A 50 3.18 -19.81 8.77
N PHE A 51 3.73 -19.93 7.56
CA PHE A 51 2.97 -19.96 6.31
C PHE A 51 3.26 -21.21 5.48
N LEU A 52 2.24 -21.69 4.76
CA LEU A 52 2.36 -22.74 3.76
C LEU A 52 3.12 -22.23 2.52
N SER A 53 3.59 -23.16 1.69
CA SER A 53 4.20 -22.83 0.39
C SER A 53 3.23 -22.05 -0.49
N GLN A 54 3.76 -21.09 -1.25
CA GLN A 54 2.95 -20.24 -2.12
C GLN A 54 2.15 -21.03 -3.17
N THR A 55 0.90 -20.62 -3.37
CA THR A 55 0.10 -20.95 -4.56
C THR A 55 0.17 -19.78 -5.53
N ASN A 56 0.50 -20.02 -6.79
CA ASN A 56 0.70 -18.97 -7.80
C ASN A 56 -0.51 -18.83 -8.73
N TYR A 57 -0.91 -17.59 -8.98
CA TYR A 57 -1.90 -17.20 -9.98
C TYR A 57 -1.25 -16.34 -11.04
N SER A 58 -1.35 -16.74 -12.31
CA SER A 58 -0.83 -15.96 -13.43
C SER A 58 -1.63 -14.68 -13.63
N VAL A 59 -0.95 -13.55 -13.76
CA VAL A 59 -1.54 -12.22 -13.98
C VAL A 59 -0.93 -11.54 -15.20
N GLY A 60 -1.16 -10.24 -15.38
CA GLY A 60 -0.52 -9.46 -16.44
C GLY A 60 1.00 -9.35 -16.24
N THR A 61 1.69 -8.70 -17.17
CA THR A 61 3.15 -8.61 -17.09
C THR A 61 3.58 -7.53 -16.10
N GLY A 62 4.61 -7.83 -15.29
CA GLY A 62 5.11 -6.93 -14.25
C GLY A 62 4.04 -6.51 -13.25
N PRO A 63 3.43 -7.43 -12.48
CA PRO A 63 2.52 -7.05 -11.40
C PRO A 63 3.31 -6.26 -10.35
N GLU A 64 2.99 -4.97 -10.20
CA GLU A 64 3.75 -4.03 -9.36
C GLU A 64 3.13 -3.88 -7.97
N SER A 65 1.80 -3.80 -7.91
CA SER A 65 1.06 -3.49 -6.69
C SER A 65 -0.15 -4.39 -6.56
N VAL A 66 -0.44 -4.84 -5.33
CA VAL A 66 -1.61 -5.65 -5.01
C VAL A 66 -2.44 -5.00 -3.91
N ALA A 67 -3.75 -4.99 -4.09
CA ALA A 67 -4.75 -4.67 -3.08
C ALA A 67 -5.71 -5.86 -2.93
N VAL A 68 -6.30 -6.03 -1.75
CA VAL A 68 -7.17 -7.17 -1.47
C VAL A 68 -8.41 -6.70 -0.71
N VAL A 69 -9.59 -6.96 -1.27
CA VAL A 69 -10.89 -6.51 -0.75
C VAL A 69 -12.01 -7.27 -1.45
N ASP A 70 -13.15 -7.47 -0.80
CA ASP A 70 -14.33 -8.04 -1.43
C ASP A 70 -14.96 -7.01 -2.39
N VAL A 71 -14.91 -7.26 -3.70
CA VAL A 71 -15.46 -6.35 -4.72
C VAL A 71 -16.81 -6.82 -5.28
N ASN A 72 -17.33 -7.95 -4.81
CA ASN A 72 -18.58 -8.52 -5.31
C ASN A 72 -19.63 -8.78 -4.21
N SER A 73 -19.32 -8.39 -2.97
CA SER A 73 -20.17 -8.53 -1.77
C SER A 73 -20.50 -9.98 -1.40
N ASP A 74 -19.60 -10.93 -1.65
CA ASP A 74 -19.76 -12.34 -1.25
C ASP A 74 -19.04 -12.72 0.06
N ASN A 75 -18.46 -11.72 0.74
CA ASN A 75 -17.63 -11.80 1.95
C ASN A 75 -16.33 -12.59 1.77
N LYS A 76 -15.79 -12.65 0.55
CA LYS A 76 -14.48 -13.23 0.28
C LYS A 76 -13.58 -12.16 -0.33
N PRO A 77 -12.46 -11.81 0.33
CA PRO A 77 -11.56 -10.81 -0.24
C PRO A 77 -11.00 -11.28 -1.59
N ASP A 78 -11.15 -10.42 -2.60
CA ASP A 78 -10.67 -10.61 -3.97
C ASP A 78 -9.32 -9.92 -4.17
N ILE A 79 -8.51 -10.38 -5.13
CA ILE A 79 -7.19 -9.80 -5.43
C ILE A 79 -7.32 -8.81 -6.60
N ILE A 80 -6.83 -7.59 -6.40
CA ILE A 80 -6.70 -6.55 -7.42
C ILE A 80 -5.21 -6.29 -7.63
N VAL A 81 -4.75 -6.37 -8.88
CA VAL A 81 -3.33 -6.22 -9.22
C VAL A 81 -3.11 -5.17 -10.30
N ALA A 82 -2.19 -4.23 -10.07
CA ALA A 82 -1.70 -3.32 -11.11
C ALA A 82 -0.62 -4.03 -11.94
N ASN A 83 -0.88 -4.27 -13.23
CA ASN A 83 0.06 -4.92 -14.12
C ASN A 83 0.79 -3.85 -14.96
N PHE A 84 1.99 -3.48 -14.52
CA PHE A 84 2.84 -2.44 -15.10
C PHE A 84 3.02 -2.61 -16.61
N GLY A 85 3.37 -3.82 -17.05
CA GLY A 85 3.76 -4.10 -18.43
C GLY A 85 2.59 -4.27 -19.39
N THR A 86 1.41 -4.65 -18.88
CA THR A 86 0.18 -4.77 -19.71
C THR A 86 -0.73 -3.55 -19.63
N ASN A 87 -0.39 -2.51 -18.86
CA ASN A 87 -1.17 -1.27 -18.70
C ASN A 87 -2.65 -1.53 -18.32
N ASN A 88 -2.87 -2.47 -17.41
CA ASN A 88 -4.21 -2.82 -16.93
C ASN A 88 -4.18 -3.12 -15.43
N VAL A 89 -5.37 -3.18 -14.83
CA VAL A 89 -5.58 -3.86 -13.56
C VAL A 89 -6.20 -5.22 -13.81
N GLY A 90 -5.70 -6.25 -13.12
CA GLY A 90 -6.31 -7.58 -13.05
C GLY A 90 -7.15 -7.72 -11.79
N VAL A 91 -8.32 -8.34 -11.91
CA VAL A 91 -9.21 -8.67 -10.78
C VAL A 91 -9.40 -10.18 -10.75
N LEU A 92 -8.95 -10.82 -9.68
CA LEU A 92 -9.08 -12.25 -9.45
C LEU A 92 -10.10 -12.45 -8.35
N LEU A 93 -11.28 -12.95 -8.72
CA LEU A 93 -12.35 -13.20 -7.76
C LEU A 93 -12.07 -14.46 -6.94
N ASN A 94 -12.22 -14.36 -5.63
CA ASN A 94 -12.06 -15.44 -4.69
C ASN A 94 -13.28 -16.36 -4.74
N THR A 95 -13.04 -17.65 -4.97
CA THR A 95 -14.09 -18.67 -4.99
C THR A 95 -14.35 -19.27 -3.60
N GLY A 96 -13.45 -19.02 -2.65
CA GLY A 96 -13.45 -19.53 -1.29
C GLY A 96 -12.18 -20.34 -0.98
N ASN A 97 -11.87 -20.48 0.32
CA ASN A 97 -10.71 -21.24 0.82
C ASN A 97 -9.37 -20.77 0.21
N GLY A 98 -9.21 -19.47 -0.09
CA GLY A 98 -8.00 -18.93 -0.71
C GLY A 98 -7.79 -19.33 -2.17
N ILE A 99 -8.83 -19.80 -2.88
CA ILE A 99 -8.76 -20.19 -4.29
C ILE A 99 -9.37 -19.11 -5.17
N PHE A 100 -8.60 -18.60 -6.14
CA PHE A 100 -9.03 -17.51 -7.02
C PHE A 100 -9.31 -17.95 -8.46
N ARG A 101 -10.24 -17.25 -9.14
CA ARG A 101 -10.46 -17.38 -10.58
C ARG A 101 -9.31 -16.74 -11.37
N ASN A 102 -9.23 -17.07 -12.66
CA ASN A 102 -8.40 -16.33 -13.60
C ASN A 102 -8.80 -14.85 -13.62
N GLN A 103 -7.81 -13.97 -13.79
CA GLN A 103 -8.04 -12.53 -13.80
C GLN A 103 -9.01 -12.09 -14.90
N THR A 104 -9.90 -11.15 -14.55
CA THR A 104 -10.56 -10.26 -15.51
C THR A 104 -9.75 -8.96 -15.55
N THR A 105 -9.51 -8.39 -16.74
CA THR A 105 -8.64 -7.21 -16.87
C THR A 105 -9.42 -5.98 -17.28
N TYR A 106 -9.01 -4.83 -16.75
CA TYR A 106 -9.56 -3.51 -17.07
C TYR A 106 -8.42 -2.58 -17.47
N ALA A 107 -8.53 -1.95 -18.64
CA ALA A 107 -7.50 -1.03 -19.12
C ALA A 107 -7.42 0.21 -18.22
N VAL A 108 -6.20 0.61 -17.86
CA VAL A 108 -5.91 1.82 -17.09
C VAL A 108 -4.96 2.74 -17.87
N GLY A 109 -4.34 3.72 -17.22
CA GLY A 109 -3.29 4.51 -17.85
C GLY A 109 -2.01 3.70 -18.09
N ASN A 110 -1.02 4.31 -18.75
CA ASN A 110 0.24 3.63 -19.01
C ASN A 110 1.10 3.56 -17.76
N ILE A 111 1.79 2.44 -17.58
CA ILE A 111 2.74 2.19 -16.50
C ILE A 111 2.06 2.37 -15.12
N PRO A 112 1.04 1.55 -14.80
CA PRO A 112 0.40 1.58 -13.49
C PRO A 112 1.36 1.07 -12.42
N TRP A 113 1.66 1.91 -11.42
CA TRP A 113 2.60 1.60 -10.34
C TRP A 113 1.93 1.16 -9.04
N SER A 114 0.77 1.73 -8.73
CA SER A 114 0.11 1.53 -7.45
C SER A 114 -1.38 1.41 -7.67
N VAL A 115 -1.99 0.44 -6.99
CA VAL A 115 -3.44 0.28 -6.92
C VAL A 115 -3.89 0.34 -5.47
N THR A 116 -5.00 1.03 -5.23
CA THR A 116 -5.73 1.02 -3.97
C THR A 116 -7.22 0.91 -4.24
N VAL A 117 -7.98 0.52 -3.23
CA VAL A 117 -9.42 0.28 -3.36
C VAL A 117 -10.16 0.95 -2.21
N ALA A 118 -11.19 1.72 -2.55
CA ALA A 118 -12.03 2.46 -1.61
C ALA A 118 -13.35 2.83 -2.30
N ASP A 119 -14.42 3.00 -1.53
CA ASP A 119 -15.69 3.55 -2.06
C ASP A 119 -15.54 5.06 -2.28
N VAL A 120 -15.28 5.50 -3.52
CA VAL A 120 -15.02 6.92 -3.82
C VAL A 120 -16.27 7.65 -4.32
N ASN A 121 -17.38 6.95 -4.51
CA ASN A 121 -18.65 7.54 -4.91
C ASN A 121 -19.75 7.41 -3.83
N ASN A 122 -19.40 6.87 -2.66
CA ASN A 122 -20.29 6.61 -1.52
C ASN A 122 -21.49 5.72 -1.88
N ASP A 123 -21.30 4.73 -2.76
CA ASP A 123 -22.33 3.75 -3.15
C ASP A 123 -22.21 2.39 -2.41
N SER A 124 -21.33 2.32 -1.41
CA SER A 124 -20.99 1.14 -0.62
C SER A 124 -20.34 0.00 -1.40
N LYS A 125 -19.74 0.29 -2.56
CA LYS A 125 -18.97 -0.68 -3.33
C LYS A 125 -17.52 -0.19 -3.44
N PRO A 126 -16.54 -1.05 -3.17
CA PRO A 126 -15.15 -0.62 -3.28
C PRO A 126 -14.76 -0.41 -4.75
N ASP A 127 -14.30 0.80 -5.07
CA ASP A 127 -13.85 1.23 -6.39
C ASP A 127 -12.32 1.15 -6.52
N ILE A 128 -11.81 0.94 -7.72
CA ILE A 128 -10.36 0.83 -7.97
C ILE A 128 -9.78 2.20 -8.32
N THR A 129 -8.70 2.59 -7.64
CA THR A 129 -7.91 3.79 -7.95
C THR A 129 -6.45 3.42 -8.25
N VAL A 130 -5.90 3.94 -9.35
CA VAL A 130 -4.58 3.53 -9.88
C VAL A 130 -3.70 4.72 -10.23
N ALA A 131 -2.46 4.76 -9.73
CA ALA A 131 -1.44 5.72 -10.15
C ALA A 131 -0.74 5.27 -11.44
N ASN A 132 -0.79 6.06 -12.51
CA ASN A 132 -0.23 5.72 -13.81
C ASN A 132 0.92 6.66 -14.19
N SER A 133 2.16 6.19 -14.05
CA SER A 133 3.33 7.07 -14.23
C SER A 133 3.54 7.50 -15.67
N GLY A 134 3.16 6.66 -16.64
CA GLY A 134 3.42 6.89 -18.06
C GLY A 134 2.55 7.98 -18.68
N LEU A 135 1.41 8.32 -18.05
CA LEU A 135 0.52 9.39 -18.51
C LEU A 135 0.37 10.53 -17.49
N ASN A 136 1.00 10.45 -16.31
CA ASN A 136 0.84 11.42 -15.22
C ASN A 136 -0.63 11.57 -14.79
N THR A 137 -1.32 10.44 -14.67
CA THR A 137 -2.74 10.39 -14.31
C THR A 137 -3.01 9.41 -13.18
N VAL A 138 -4.10 9.65 -12.45
CA VAL A 138 -4.78 8.61 -11.69
C VAL A 138 -6.00 8.12 -12.48
N SER A 139 -6.22 6.81 -12.51
CA SER A 139 -7.41 6.18 -13.05
C SER A 139 -8.35 5.79 -11.92
N VAL A 140 -9.64 6.05 -12.07
CA VAL A 140 -10.71 5.64 -11.16
C VAL A 140 -11.68 4.76 -11.93
N LEU A 141 -11.92 3.53 -11.45
CA LEU A 141 -12.82 2.56 -12.04
C LEU A 141 -13.91 2.24 -11.01
N LEU A 142 -15.13 2.68 -11.31
CA LEU A 142 -16.26 2.50 -10.41
C LEU A 142 -16.79 1.07 -10.48
N ASN A 143 -17.06 0.48 -9.32
CA ASN A 143 -17.55 -0.88 -9.19
C ASN A 143 -19.07 -0.94 -9.43
N THR A 144 -19.51 -1.92 -10.21
CA THR A 144 -20.94 -2.15 -10.46
C THR A 144 -21.62 -2.96 -9.36
N GLY A 145 -20.84 -3.64 -8.50
CA GLY A 145 -21.31 -4.39 -7.33
C GLY A 145 -21.32 -5.91 -7.49
N ASN A 146 -20.84 -6.42 -8.62
CA ASN A 146 -20.75 -7.86 -8.90
C ASN A 146 -19.30 -8.29 -9.24
N GLY A 147 -18.31 -7.49 -8.82
CA GLY A 147 -16.91 -7.68 -9.20
C GLY A 147 -16.57 -7.22 -10.62
N THR A 148 -17.47 -6.48 -11.29
CA THR A 148 -17.18 -5.82 -12.57
C THR A 148 -17.13 -4.31 -12.45
N PHE A 149 -16.28 -3.67 -13.26
CA PHE A 149 -15.97 -2.25 -13.16
C PHE A 149 -16.31 -1.49 -14.45
N LEU A 150 -16.71 -0.23 -14.29
CA LEU A 150 -16.90 0.69 -15.40
C LEU A 150 -15.53 1.07 -16.02
N THR A 151 -15.57 1.63 -17.22
CA THR A 151 -14.37 2.17 -17.87
C THR A 151 -13.76 3.28 -17.02
N GLN A 152 -12.44 3.34 -16.98
CA GLN A 152 -11.71 4.34 -16.21
C GLN A 152 -12.14 5.78 -16.52
N THR A 153 -12.24 6.59 -15.47
CA THR A 153 -12.14 8.05 -15.55
C THR A 153 -10.74 8.44 -15.12
N THR A 154 -10.11 9.41 -15.80
CA THR A 154 -8.74 9.81 -15.51
C THR A 154 -8.65 11.24 -14.99
N TYR A 155 -7.74 11.45 -14.06
CA TYR A 155 -7.44 12.75 -13.47
C TYR A 155 -5.95 13.05 -13.59
N THR A 156 -5.58 14.23 -14.09
CA THR A 156 -4.17 14.64 -14.20
C THR A 156 -3.60 14.97 -12.84
N VAL A 157 -2.40 14.46 -12.57
CA VAL A 157 -1.65 14.69 -11.33
C VAL A 157 -0.23 15.20 -11.63
N GLY A 158 0.68 15.20 -10.66
CA GLY A 158 2.07 15.58 -10.87
C GLY A 158 2.81 14.59 -11.79
N LEU A 159 4.04 14.95 -12.20
CA LEU A 159 4.83 14.08 -13.07
C LEU A 159 5.32 12.83 -12.33
N ASN A 160 5.27 11.69 -13.02
CA ASN A 160 5.66 10.38 -12.52
C ASN A 160 4.98 10.02 -11.18
N PRO A 161 3.64 9.88 -11.13
CA PRO A 161 2.95 9.36 -9.95
C PRO A 161 3.36 7.91 -9.67
N TYR A 162 3.76 7.62 -8.44
CA TYR A 162 4.27 6.30 -8.02
C TYR A 162 3.34 5.58 -7.05
N SER A 163 2.69 6.29 -6.15
CA SER A 163 1.83 5.70 -5.12
C SER A 163 0.58 6.53 -4.95
N VAL A 164 -0.55 5.85 -4.74
CA VAL A 164 -1.85 6.46 -4.47
C VAL A 164 -2.44 5.91 -3.17
N ALA A 165 -3.02 6.80 -2.37
CA ALA A 165 -3.83 6.48 -1.22
C ALA A 165 -5.17 7.20 -1.31
N VAL A 166 -6.18 6.67 -0.63
CA VAL A 166 -7.53 7.24 -0.59
C VAL A 166 -7.97 7.39 0.86
N ALA A 167 -8.39 8.60 1.24
CA ALA A 167 -8.88 8.94 2.57
C ALA A 167 -9.64 10.27 2.56
N ASP A 168 -10.61 10.45 3.46
CA ASP A 168 -11.25 11.75 3.67
C ASP A 168 -10.30 12.67 4.45
N VAL A 169 -9.69 13.65 3.76
CA VAL A 169 -8.71 14.58 4.37
C VAL A 169 -9.30 15.95 4.68
N ASN A 170 -10.59 16.16 4.41
CA ASN A 170 -11.28 17.43 4.65
C ASN A 170 -12.50 17.30 5.60
N SER A 171 -12.75 16.10 6.11
CA SER A 171 -13.83 15.75 7.03
C SER A 171 -15.24 15.95 6.46
N ASP A 172 -15.41 15.75 5.15
CA ASP A 172 -16.72 15.85 4.48
C ASP A 172 -17.40 14.49 4.18
N ASN A 173 -16.79 13.39 4.66
CA ASN A 173 -17.18 12.00 4.44
C ASN A 173 -17.15 11.56 2.96
N LYS A 174 -16.26 12.15 2.15
CA LYS A 174 -15.99 11.71 0.78
C LYS A 174 -14.52 11.41 0.66
N PRO A 175 -14.12 10.16 0.40
CA PRO A 175 -12.71 9.83 0.30
C PRO A 175 -12.02 10.58 -0.84
N ASP A 176 -10.95 11.29 -0.52
CA ASP A 176 -10.12 12.07 -1.43
C ASP A 176 -8.96 11.23 -1.97
N ILE A 177 -8.35 11.66 -3.08
CA ILE A 177 -7.20 10.98 -3.69
C ILE A 177 -5.90 11.72 -3.33
N ILE A 178 -4.92 10.99 -2.80
CA ILE A 178 -3.59 11.49 -2.45
C ILE A 178 -2.54 10.72 -3.24
N VAL A 179 -1.64 11.43 -3.94
CA VAL A 179 -0.69 10.81 -4.88
C VAL A 179 0.73 11.31 -4.65
N ALA A 180 1.69 10.40 -4.48
CA ALA A 180 3.11 10.72 -4.47
C ALA A 180 3.65 10.87 -5.90
N ASN A 181 4.20 12.03 -6.24
CA ASN A 181 4.72 12.35 -7.58
C ASN A 181 6.23 12.53 -7.53
N SER A 182 6.97 11.57 -8.09
CA SER A 182 8.43 11.57 -7.95
C SER A 182 9.09 12.68 -8.76
N GLY A 183 8.50 13.07 -9.89
CA GLY A 183 9.08 14.08 -10.79
C GLY A 183 9.21 15.47 -10.16
N PRO A 184 8.11 16.06 -9.66
CA PRO A 184 8.13 17.40 -9.06
C PRO A 184 8.50 17.40 -7.56
N ASN A 185 8.72 16.23 -6.93
CA ASN A 185 8.91 16.10 -5.48
C ASN A 185 7.72 16.64 -4.67
N THR A 186 6.51 16.20 -5.04
CA THR A 186 5.27 16.64 -4.39
C THR A 186 4.33 15.49 -4.12
N VAL A 187 3.43 15.67 -3.15
CA VAL A 187 2.15 14.97 -3.12
C VAL A 187 1.06 15.81 -3.75
N SER A 188 0.17 15.20 -4.53
CA SER A 188 -1.06 15.80 -5.04
C SER A 188 -2.23 15.39 -4.17
N VAL A 189 -3.11 16.33 -3.84
CA VAL A 189 -4.38 16.09 -3.13
C VAL A 189 -5.51 16.51 -4.04
N LEU A 190 -6.39 15.58 -4.38
CA LEU A 190 -7.56 15.79 -5.23
C LEU A 190 -8.79 15.58 -4.36
N LEU A 191 -9.48 16.67 -4.02
CA LEU A 191 -10.66 16.61 -3.16
C LEU A 191 -11.86 16.07 -3.94
N ASN A 192 -12.61 15.17 -3.32
CA ASN A 192 -13.78 14.54 -3.90
C ASN A 192 -15.00 15.46 -3.81
N THR A 193 -15.83 15.46 -4.86
CA THR A 193 -17.07 16.24 -4.92
C THR A 193 -18.30 15.42 -4.48
N GLY A 194 -18.19 14.10 -4.40
CA GLY A 194 -19.17 13.19 -3.77
C GLY A 194 -19.85 12.21 -4.72
N SER A 195 -19.42 12.12 -5.98
CA SER A 195 -19.97 11.19 -6.98
C SER A 195 -18.87 10.47 -7.78
N GLY A 196 -17.72 10.19 -7.15
CA GLY A 196 -16.54 9.66 -7.84
C GLY A 196 -15.84 10.68 -8.75
N THR A 197 -16.16 11.97 -8.57
CA THR A 197 -15.61 13.10 -9.31
C THR A 197 -14.74 13.97 -8.42
N PHE A 198 -13.58 14.39 -8.91
CA PHE A 198 -12.57 15.08 -8.11
C PHE A 198 -12.25 16.48 -8.64
N LEU A 199 -11.95 17.40 -7.72
CA LEU A 199 -11.41 18.71 -8.05
C LEU A 199 -9.98 18.59 -8.60
N GLY A 200 -9.50 19.68 -9.21
CA GLY A 200 -8.11 19.77 -9.64
C GLY A 200 -7.13 19.63 -8.46
N GLN A 201 -5.97 19.04 -8.72
CA GLN A 201 -4.96 18.81 -7.70
C GLN A 201 -4.49 20.09 -7.00
N VAL A 202 -4.29 20.00 -5.69
CA VAL A 202 -3.44 20.90 -4.91
C VAL A 202 -2.18 20.13 -4.53
N THR A 203 -1.00 20.75 -4.68
CA THR A 203 0.26 20.07 -4.44
C THR A 203 0.97 20.59 -3.19
N TYR A 204 1.64 19.68 -2.49
CA TYR A 204 2.48 19.99 -1.32
C TYR A 204 3.87 19.41 -1.53
N ALA A 205 4.90 20.19 -1.19
CA ALA A 205 6.29 19.76 -1.33
C ALA A 205 6.63 18.63 -0.34
N THR A 206 7.45 17.68 -0.79
CA THR A 206 7.96 16.56 0.00
C THR A 206 9.50 16.59 0.03
N GLY A 207 10.12 15.46 0.38
CA GLY A 207 11.53 15.19 0.06
C GLY A 207 11.72 14.77 -1.41
N ILE A 208 12.93 14.32 -1.75
CA ILE A 208 13.34 14.04 -3.13
C ILE A 208 12.88 12.64 -3.56
N LEU A 209 12.29 12.54 -4.76
CA LEU A 209 11.77 11.32 -5.38
C LEU A 209 10.83 10.55 -4.43
N PRO A 210 9.67 11.12 -4.02
CA PRO A 210 8.67 10.39 -3.24
C PRO A 210 8.17 9.15 -4.00
N LYS A 211 8.11 8.01 -3.32
CA LYS A 211 7.72 6.70 -3.91
C LYS A 211 6.52 6.04 -3.27
N SER A 212 6.28 6.28 -1.99
CA SER A 212 5.15 5.70 -1.26
C SER A 212 4.48 6.78 -0.44
N VAL A 213 3.14 6.75 -0.43
CA VAL A 213 2.31 7.56 0.45
C VAL A 213 1.42 6.66 1.30
N ALA A 214 1.33 6.95 2.59
CA ALA A 214 0.40 6.36 3.54
C ALA A 214 -0.37 7.48 4.25
N ILE A 215 -1.54 7.13 4.79
CA ILE A 215 -2.44 8.05 5.47
C ILE A 215 -2.75 7.51 6.86
N ALA A 216 -2.55 8.32 7.89
CA ALA A 216 -2.89 7.98 9.29
C ALA A 216 -2.93 9.27 10.13
N ASP A 217 -3.76 9.29 11.17
CA ASP A 217 -3.65 10.32 12.22
C ASP A 217 -2.43 10.00 13.09
N VAL A 218 -1.37 10.80 12.99
CA VAL A 218 -0.14 10.57 13.76
C VAL A 218 0.03 11.55 14.92
N ASN A 219 -0.89 12.49 15.11
CA ASN A 219 -0.84 13.48 16.18
C ASN A 219 -2.04 13.44 17.13
N ASN A 220 -2.93 12.46 16.95
CA ASN A 220 -4.17 12.22 17.70
C ASN A 220 -5.16 13.38 17.65
N ASP A 221 -5.20 14.13 16.55
CA ASP A 221 -6.17 15.21 16.36
C ASP A 221 -7.41 14.81 15.55
N THR A 222 -7.55 13.51 15.27
CA THR A 222 -8.62 12.85 14.49
C THR A 222 -8.65 13.23 13.02
N LYS A 223 -7.59 13.84 12.49
CA LYS A 223 -7.49 14.16 11.07
C LYS A 223 -6.38 13.30 10.45
N PRO A 224 -6.65 12.65 9.32
CA PRO A 224 -5.64 11.85 8.66
C PRO A 224 -4.52 12.74 8.10
N ASP A 225 -3.29 12.46 8.49
CA ASP A 225 -2.07 13.10 8.01
C ASP A 225 -1.48 12.34 6.82
N ILE A 226 -0.58 12.99 6.07
CA ILE A 226 0.13 12.37 4.93
C ILE A 226 1.56 11.99 5.35
N ILE A 227 1.92 10.73 5.14
CA ILE A 227 3.26 10.18 5.40
C ILE A 227 3.87 9.71 4.08
N VAL A 228 5.09 10.16 3.77
CA VAL A 228 5.72 9.91 2.46
C VAL A 228 7.15 9.39 2.60
N ALA A 229 7.46 8.26 1.97
CA ALA A 229 8.85 7.81 1.76
C ALA A 229 9.47 8.52 0.55
N ASN A 230 10.61 9.18 0.79
CA ASN A 230 11.36 9.96 -0.20
C ASN A 230 12.67 9.26 -0.50
N THR A 231 12.69 8.48 -1.58
CA THR A 231 13.79 7.59 -1.92
C THR A 231 15.08 8.35 -2.22
N GLY A 232 15.00 9.51 -2.87
CA GLY A 232 16.17 10.27 -3.29
C GLY A 232 16.85 11.05 -2.16
N SER A 233 16.12 11.36 -1.09
CA SER A 233 16.67 12.06 0.08
C SER A 233 16.90 11.16 1.30
N ASN A 234 16.61 9.84 1.20
CA ASN A 234 16.70 8.89 2.32
C ASN A 234 15.92 9.35 3.56
N THR A 235 14.71 9.87 3.34
CA THR A 235 13.87 10.44 4.40
C THR A 235 12.44 9.95 4.30
N VAL A 236 11.76 9.79 5.44
CA VAL A 236 10.30 9.87 5.48
C VAL A 236 9.91 11.29 5.86
N CYS A 237 8.81 11.81 5.33
CA CYS A 237 8.26 13.08 5.78
C CYS A 237 6.78 12.98 6.14
N VAL A 238 6.35 13.83 7.07
CA VAL A 238 4.98 13.92 7.57
C VAL A 238 4.44 15.31 7.26
N LEU A 239 3.26 15.38 6.64
CA LEU A 239 2.51 16.60 6.41
C LEU A 239 1.24 16.52 7.27
N LEU A 240 1.21 17.32 8.34
CA LEU A 240 0.09 17.33 9.27
C LEU A 240 -1.12 18.04 8.64
N ASN A 241 -2.30 17.43 8.79
CA ASN A 241 -3.55 17.91 8.23
C ASN A 241 -4.18 18.99 9.10
N ARG A 242 -4.70 20.06 8.47
CA ARG A 242 -5.44 21.11 9.15
C ARG A 242 -6.92 20.75 9.38
N GLY A 243 -7.43 19.74 8.66
CA GLY A 243 -8.80 19.23 8.76
C GLY A 243 -9.77 19.86 7.75
N ASN A 244 -9.24 20.42 6.68
CA ASN A 244 -10.02 21.06 5.62
C ASN A 244 -9.43 20.77 4.22
N GLY A 245 -8.69 19.66 4.09
CA GLY A 245 -7.97 19.30 2.87
C GLY A 245 -6.68 20.09 2.65
N THR A 246 -6.24 20.88 3.64
CA THR A 246 -4.96 21.61 3.59
C THR A 246 -3.97 21.11 4.63
N PHE A 247 -2.68 21.16 4.29
CA PHE A 247 -1.62 20.55 5.08
C PHE A 247 -0.55 21.57 5.50
N LEU A 248 0.12 21.28 6.61
CA LEU A 248 1.34 21.96 7.03
C LEU A 248 2.52 21.59 6.13
N ASN A 249 3.60 22.38 6.20
CA ASN A 249 4.86 22.03 5.55
C ASN A 249 5.38 20.69 6.08
N ALA A 250 6.02 19.93 5.19
CA ALA A 250 6.56 18.62 5.52
C ALA A 250 7.63 18.70 6.63
N THR A 251 7.50 17.85 7.64
CA THR A 251 8.54 17.59 8.65
C THR A 251 9.25 16.30 8.26
N THR A 252 10.59 16.33 8.17
CA THR A 252 11.40 15.23 7.62
C THR A 252 12.18 14.49 8.69
N TYR A 253 12.23 13.16 8.58
CA TYR A 253 12.99 12.25 9.43
C TYR A 253 13.93 11.42 8.56
N SER A 254 15.21 11.36 8.94
CA SER A 254 16.20 10.52 8.25
C SER A 254 15.91 9.05 8.51
N VAL A 255 15.97 8.25 7.46
CA VAL A 255 15.76 6.79 7.51
C VAL A 255 16.92 6.07 6.82
N GLY A 256 16.80 4.76 6.63
CA GLY A 256 17.74 3.97 5.84
C GLY A 256 17.85 4.42 4.38
N LEU A 257 18.75 3.78 3.64
CA LEU A 257 19.00 4.11 2.24
C LEU A 257 17.84 3.66 1.34
N THR A 258 17.46 4.55 0.43
CA THR A 258 16.43 4.38 -0.60
C THR A 258 15.13 3.78 -0.04
N PRO A 259 14.42 4.48 0.86
CA PRO A 259 13.12 4.03 1.37
C PRO A 259 12.11 3.93 0.22
N LEU A 260 11.45 2.78 0.06
CA LEU A 260 10.50 2.53 -1.03
C LEU A 260 9.03 2.44 -0.58
N SER A 261 8.78 1.90 0.61
CA SER A 261 7.43 1.65 1.12
C SER A 261 7.34 2.07 2.59
N VAL A 262 6.20 2.65 2.96
CA VAL A 262 5.83 2.94 4.35
C VAL A 262 4.51 2.25 4.72
N ALA A 263 4.43 1.78 5.95
CA ALA A 263 3.20 1.36 6.61
C ALA A 263 3.10 2.07 7.96
N VAL A 264 1.88 2.45 8.36
CA VAL A 264 1.65 3.27 9.57
C VAL A 264 0.60 2.61 10.46
N VAL A 265 1.05 1.99 11.54
CA VAL A 265 0.25 1.29 12.56
C VAL A 265 1.01 1.37 13.88
N ASP A 266 0.31 1.34 15.01
CA ASP A 266 0.93 1.20 16.33
C ASP A 266 1.62 -0.17 16.43
N VAL A 267 2.96 -0.20 16.35
CA VAL A 267 3.71 -1.46 16.39
C VAL A 267 4.22 -1.80 17.79
N ASN A 268 4.14 -0.87 18.74
CA ASN A 268 4.67 -1.03 20.09
C ASN A 268 3.57 -1.17 21.17
N SER A 269 2.29 -1.04 20.78
CA SER A 269 1.10 -1.07 21.61
C SER A 269 0.96 0.10 22.60
N ASP A 270 1.43 1.29 22.22
CA ASP A 270 1.28 2.53 23.01
C ASP A 270 0.09 3.42 22.60
N ASN A 271 -0.69 2.99 21.60
CA ASN A 271 -1.82 3.65 20.95
C ASN A 271 -1.44 4.82 20.02
N TYR A 272 -0.16 4.98 19.66
CA TYR A 272 0.27 5.96 18.68
C TYR A 272 0.75 5.26 17.40
N PRO A 273 0.18 5.58 16.23
CA PRO A 273 0.64 4.95 14.99
C PRO A 273 2.12 5.28 14.72
N ASP A 274 2.92 4.24 14.56
CA ASP A 274 4.35 4.29 14.27
C ASP A 274 4.60 4.17 12.77
N ILE A 275 5.75 4.63 12.29
CA ILE A 275 6.13 4.51 10.87
C ILE A 275 7.08 3.33 10.69
N THR A 276 6.66 2.33 9.91
CA THR A 276 7.51 1.24 9.43
C THR A 276 7.93 1.48 7.98
N VAL A 277 9.22 1.29 7.67
CA VAL A 277 9.82 1.68 6.38
C VAL A 277 10.65 0.55 5.77
N ALA A 278 10.34 0.15 4.53
CA ALA A 278 11.22 -0.73 3.75
C ALA A 278 12.38 0.09 3.14
N ASN A 279 13.60 -0.09 3.67
CA ASN A 279 14.79 0.61 3.20
C ASN A 279 15.57 -0.25 2.21
N TYR A 280 15.21 -0.14 0.94
CA TYR A 280 15.72 -0.99 -0.15
C TYR A 280 17.25 -1.08 -0.17
N GLY A 281 17.96 0.04 -0.07
CA GLY A 281 19.41 0.11 -0.17
C GLY A 281 20.14 -0.28 1.11
N SER A 282 19.41 -0.36 2.22
CA SER A 282 19.94 -0.80 3.52
C SER A 282 19.72 -2.29 3.79
N ASN A 283 18.96 -3.01 2.95
CA ASN A 283 18.53 -4.40 3.22
C ASN A 283 17.91 -4.54 4.62
N ALA A 284 17.11 -3.56 5.02
CA ALA A 284 16.56 -3.45 6.36
C ALA A 284 15.15 -2.87 6.33
N VAL A 285 14.33 -3.28 7.31
CA VAL A 285 13.12 -2.55 7.68
C VAL A 285 13.42 -1.63 8.86
N GLY A 286 12.94 -0.41 8.80
CA GLY A 286 13.07 0.61 9.84
C GLY A 286 11.76 0.83 10.58
N VAL A 287 11.84 1.14 11.87
CA VAL A 287 10.69 1.57 12.68
C VAL A 287 11.02 2.89 13.37
N LEU A 288 10.19 3.90 13.15
CA LEU A 288 10.25 5.19 13.83
C LEU A 288 9.06 5.25 14.79
N LEU A 289 9.35 5.25 16.09
CA LEU A 289 8.31 5.28 17.11
C LEU A 289 7.74 6.69 17.27
N ASN A 290 6.43 6.80 17.29
CA ASN A 290 5.72 8.05 17.50
C ASN A 290 5.77 8.46 18.98
N THR A 291 5.81 9.75 19.24
CA THR A 291 5.78 10.32 20.60
C THR A 291 4.39 10.84 20.99
N GLY A 292 3.38 10.63 20.14
CA GLY A 292 1.97 10.93 20.37
C GLY A 292 1.51 12.32 19.95
N ASN A 293 2.39 13.11 19.30
CA ASN A 293 2.09 14.48 18.84
C ASN A 293 2.52 14.73 17.39
N GLY A 294 2.70 13.67 16.59
CA GLY A 294 3.19 13.77 15.21
C GLY A 294 4.71 13.92 15.10
N THR A 295 5.44 13.77 16.20
CA THR A 295 6.92 13.70 16.19
C THR A 295 7.43 12.30 16.50
N PHE A 296 8.53 11.93 15.84
CA PHE A 296 9.03 10.56 15.83
C PHE A 296 10.45 10.47 16.37
N LEU A 297 10.75 9.37 17.06
CA LEU A 297 12.10 9.01 17.47
C LEU A 297 12.95 8.59 16.26
N ASN A 298 14.27 8.54 16.47
CA ASN A 298 15.19 8.00 15.46
C ASN A 298 14.84 6.54 15.12
N GLN A 299 15.04 6.18 13.86
CA GLN A 299 14.77 4.84 13.36
C GLN A 299 15.55 3.76 14.15
N THR A 300 14.84 2.71 14.53
CA THR A 300 15.43 1.40 14.86
C THR A 300 15.36 0.50 13.63
N SER A 301 16.46 -0.18 13.29
CA SER A 301 16.57 -0.99 12.07
C SER A 301 16.66 -2.48 12.36
N TYR A 302 15.97 -3.28 11.55
CA TYR A 302 15.99 -4.73 11.58
C TYR A 302 16.41 -5.25 10.20
N SER A 303 17.42 -6.10 10.14
CA SER A 303 17.88 -6.68 8.86
C SER A 303 16.83 -7.62 8.28
N VAL A 304 16.62 -7.54 6.97
CA VAL A 304 15.69 -8.40 6.22
C VAL A 304 16.38 -9.00 5.00
N GLY A 305 15.62 -9.62 4.10
CA GLY A 305 16.16 -10.07 2.82
C GLY A 305 16.73 -8.91 1.98
N LEU A 306 17.32 -9.27 0.83
CA LEU A 306 17.97 -8.28 -0.02
C LEU A 306 16.93 -7.43 -0.74
N LEU A 307 17.19 -6.12 -0.80
CA LEU A 307 16.41 -5.14 -1.55
C LEU A 307 14.91 -5.17 -1.16
N PRO A 308 14.56 -4.89 0.11
CA PRO A 308 13.16 -4.84 0.55
C PRO A 308 12.41 -3.74 -0.19
N TRP A 309 11.26 -4.10 -0.76
CA TRP A 309 10.49 -3.22 -1.64
C TRP A 309 9.19 -2.75 -1.00
N SER A 310 8.44 -3.66 -0.41
CA SER A 310 7.14 -3.40 0.20
C SER A 310 7.11 -3.91 1.64
N VAL A 311 6.45 -3.17 2.52
CA VAL A 311 6.19 -3.58 3.90
C VAL A 311 4.69 -3.54 4.21
N ALA A 312 4.22 -4.53 4.96
CA ALA A 312 2.91 -4.57 5.58
C ALA A 312 3.07 -4.89 7.07
N VAL A 313 2.10 -4.47 7.88
CA VAL A 313 2.14 -4.64 9.34
C VAL A 313 0.78 -5.10 9.84
N ILE A 314 0.75 -6.24 10.50
CA ILE A 314 -0.46 -6.86 11.08
C ILE A 314 -0.02 -7.99 12.01
N ASP A 315 -0.82 -8.31 13.01
CA ASP A 315 -0.64 -9.53 13.81
C ASP A 315 -0.90 -10.76 12.94
N VAL A 316 0.10 -11.63 12.77
CA VAL A 316 -0.02 -12.88 11.99
C VAL A 316 0.03 -14.14 12.85
N ASN A 317 0.17 -14.01 14.16
CA ASN A 317 0.27 -15.14 15.09
C ASN A 317 -0.84 -15.15 16.16
N ASN A 318 -1.74 -14.17 16.12
CA ASN A 318 -2.86 -13.95 17.03
C ASN A 318 -2.45 -13.72 18.50
N ASP A 319 -1.28 -13.11 18.74
CA ASP A 319 -0.81 -12.72 20.08
C ASP A 319 -1.20 -11.28 20.48
N ASN A 320 -1.93 -10.56 19.61
CA ASN A 320 -2.32 -9.15 19.69
C ASN A 320 -1.15 -8.16 19.63
N LYS A 321 -0.01 -8.57 19.06
CA LYS A 321 1.10 -7.68 18.74
C LYS A 321 1.26 -7.60 17.24
N THR A 322 1.47 -6.39 16.76
CA THR A 322 1.66 -6.17 15.33
C THR A 322 3.02 -6.71 14.88
N ASP A 323 3.00 -7.57 13.87
CA ASP A 323 4.20 -8.12 13.23
C ASP A 323 4.54 -7.33 11.94
N ILE A 324 5.76 -7.54 11.42
CA ILE A 324 6.22 -6.88 10.19
C ILE A 324 6.44 -7.93 9.09
N ILE A 325 5.85 -7.69 7.92
CA ILE A 325 5.94 -8.54 6.74
C ILE A 325 6.59 -7.73 5.61
N VAL A 326 7.68 -8.24 5.04
CA VAL A 326 8.49 -7.50 4.05
C VAL A 326 8.72 -8.34 2.80
N ALA A 327 8.31 -7.82 1.64
CA ALA A 327 8.69 -8.37 0.34
C ALA A 327 10.12 -7.93 -0.03
N ASN A 328 11.01 -8.90 -0.23
CA ASN A 328 12.41 -8.69 -0.54
C ASN A 328 12.69 -9.03 -2.01
N SER A 329 12.67 -8.01 -2.86
CA SER A 329 12.77 -8.16 -4.30
C SER A 329 14.09 -8.85 -4.70
N GLY A 330 15.20 -8.48 -4.06
CA GLY A 330 16.54 -8.96 -4.39
C GLY A 330 16.83 -10.40 -3.95
N SER A 331 16.11 -10.90 -2.94
CA SER A 331 16.25 -12.29 -2.47
C SER A 331 15.10 -13.20 -2.87
N ASN A 332 14.13 -12.71 -3.66
CA ASN A 332 12.93 -13.47 -4.06
C ASN A 332 12.21 -14.11 -2.87
N SER A 333 12.04 -13.34 -1.79
CA SER A 333 11.52 -13.86 -0.52
C SER A 333 10.64 -12.85 0.21
N VAL A 334 9.83 -13.35 1.13
CA VAL A 334 9.14 -12.55 2.15
C VAL A 334 9.77 -12.81 3.52
N SER A 335 10.13 -11.76 4.25
CA SER A 335 10.52 -11.83 5.66
C SER A 335 9.32 -11.58 6.55
N VAL A 336 9.17 -12.37 7.60
CA VAL A 336 8.15 -12.21 8.64
C VAL A 336 8.87 -12.02 9.97
N LEU A 337 8.66 -10.87 10.61
CA LEU A 337 9.30 -10.47 11.86
C LEU A 337 8.24 -10.42 12.95
N LEU A 338 8.31 -11.33 13.91
CA LEU A 338 7.31 -11.44 14.98
C LEU A 338 7.67 -10.54 16.17
N HIS A 339 6.70 -9.80 16.68
CA HIS A 339 6.82 -9.05 17.93
C HIS A 339 6.67 -9.98 19.14
N CYS A 340 7.33 -9.68 20.26
CA CYS A 340 7.30 -10.45 21.51
C CYS A 340 7.00 -9.61 22.74
#